data_AF-A0A257XMW5-F1
#
_entry.id   AF-A0A257XMW5-F1
#
_cell.length_a   1.000
_cell.length_b   1.000
_cell.length_c   1.000
_cell.angle_alpha   90.00
_cell.angle_beta   90.00
_cell.angle_gamma   90.00
#
_symmetry.space_group_name_H-M   'P 1'
#
loop_
_entity.id
_entity.type
_entity.pdbx_description
1 polymer ?
#
loop_
_entity_poly.entity_id
_entity_poly.type
_entity_poly.pdbx_seq_one_letter_code
_entity_poly.pdbx_strand_id
1 'polypeptide(L)'
;MSEELSETRIAVTALCPGPTHTGFAARAGMGATRVFRGPVADARTVAEAGYRAMLAGKRVEVVGLANRLMTFAVRLVPRRFLARVSRRAYGQSPEA
;
A
#
# COMPACT_ATOMS: atom_id res chain seq x y z
N MET A 1 -10.67 1.92 15.74
CA MET A 1 -11.24 3.15 15.15
C MET A 1 -12.61 2.96 14.50
N SER A 2 -12.78 2.17 13.43
CA SER A 2 -14.14 2.00 12.83
C SER A 2 -15.14 1.38 13.81
N GLU A 3 -14.70 0.50 14.72
CA GLU A 3 -15.55 -0.10 15.75
C GLU A 3 -15.90 0.90 16.86
N GLU A 4 -14.92 1.68 17.31
CA GLU A 4 -15.09 2.71 18.36
C GLU A 4 -16.10 3.80 17.98
N LEU A 5 -16.29 4.05 16.67
CA LEU A 5 -17.22 5.04 16.15
C LEU A 5 -18.51 4.44 15.60
N SER A 6 -18.77 3.15 15.83
CA SER A 6 -19.92 2.42 15.28
C SER A 6 -21.28 2.97 15.72
N GLU A 7 -21.36 3.55 16.92
CA GLU A 7 -22.58 4.20 17.45
C GLU A 7 -22.74 5.66 16.98
N THR A 8 -21.83 6.15 16.14
CA THR A 8 -21.86 7.52 15.61
C THR A 8 -22.24 7.54 14.13
N ARG A 9 -22.43 8.74 13.57
CA ARG A 9 -22.62 8.94 12.12
C ARG A 9 -21.31 9.10 11.34
N ILE A 10 -20.17 8.74 11.94
CA ILE A 10 -18.83 8.91 11.34
C ILE A 10 -18.39 7.59 10.70
N ALA A 11 -18.12 7.62 9.39
CA ALA A 11 -17.50 6.51 8.68
C ALA A 11 -15.98 6.67 8.62
N VAL A 12 -15.25 5.56 8.73
CA VAL A 12 -13.78 5.53 8.70
C VAL A 12 -13.30 4.52 7.66
N THR A 13 -12.37 4.96 6.81
CA THR A 13 -11.72 4.12 5.80
C THR A 13 -10.21 4.15 5.96
N ALA A 14 -9.59 2.98 6.13
CA ALA A 14 -8.15 2.81 6.06
C ALA A 14 -7.73 2.59 4.60
N LEU A 15 -6.99 3.55 4.03
CA LEU A 15 -6.41 3.45 2.70
C LEU A 15 -5.03 2.80 2.78
N CYS A 16 -4.85 1.67 2.10
CA CYS A 16 -3.63 0.86 2.13
C CYS A 16 -3.07 0.69 0.71
N PRO A 17 -2.39 1.71 0.15
CA PRO A 17 -1.77 1.60 -1.16
C PRO A 17 -0.44 0.83 -1.09
N GLY A 18 -0.03 0.27 -2.22
CA GLY A 18 1.36 -0.15 -2.42
C GLY A 18 2.29 1.05 -2.68
N PRO A 19 3.48 0.82 -3.24
CA PRO A 19 4.34 1.89 -3.73
C PRO A 19 3.53 2.85 -4.60
N THR A 20 3.75 4.15 -4.40
CA THR A 20 2.99 5.21 -5.08
C THR A 20 3.95 6.27 -5.58
N HIS A 21 3.80 6.70 -6.84
CA HIS A 21 4.56 7.82 -7.38
C HIS A 21 4.09 9.12 -6.74
N THR A 22 4.89 9.60 -5.78
CA THR A 22 4.73 10.89 -5.11
C THR A 22 6.10 11.55 -4.92
N GLY A 23 6.13 12.82 -4.55
CA GLY A 23 7.37 13.51 -4.20
C GLY A 23 8.12 12.88 -3.01
N PHE A 24 7.45 12.06 -2.19
CA PHE A 24 8.08 11.34 -1.08
C PHE A 24 9.13 10.35 -1.57
N ALA A 25 8.86 9.60 -2.64
CA ALA A 25 9.77 8.57 -3.12
C ALA A 25 11.14 9.13 -3.54
N ALA A 26 11.13 10.32 -4.17
CA ALA A 26 12.34 11.04 -4.53
C ALA A 26 13.08 11.56 -3.29
N ARG A 27 12.36 12.22 -2.36
CA ARG A 27 12.97 12.77 -1.13
C ARG A 27 13.51 11.70 -0.18
N ALA A 28 12.89 10.53 -0.14
CA ALA A 28 13.31 9.40 0.68
C ALA A 28 14.39 8.54 0.01
N GLY A 29 14.89 8.92 -1.17
CA GLY A 29 15.91 8.16 -1.89
C GLY A 29 15.46 6.77 -2.33
N MET A 30 14.15 6.54 -2.50
CA MET A 30 13.59 5.21 -2.78
C MET A 30 13.52 4.89 -4.27
N GLY A 31 13.86 5.84 -5.15
CA GLY A 31 13.72 5.67 -6.61
C GLY A 31 14.47 4.46 -7.18
N ALA A 32 15.60 4.06 -6.58
CA ALA A 32 16.39 2.91 -7.01
C ALA A 32 15.95 1.56 -6.40
N THR A 33 14.95 1.57 -5.52
CA THR A 33 14.46 0.33 -4.88
C THR A 33 13.60 -0.49 -5.85
N ARG A 34 13.60 -1.82 -5.66
CA ARG A 34 12.90 -2.73 -6.59
C ARG A 34 11.39 -2.58 -6.54
N VAL A 35 10.85 -2.04 -5.44
CA VAL A 35 9.41 -1.76 -5.31
C VAL A 35 8.90 -0.71 -6.30
N PHE A 36 9.78 0.11 -6.90
CA PHE A 36 9.41 1.08 -7.94
C PHE A 36 9.70 0.61 -9.38
N ARG A 37 10.21 -0.61 -9.59
CA ARG A 37 10.53 -1.14 -10.92
C ARG A 37 9.32 -1.75 -11.66
N GLY A 38 8.21 -1.97 -10.97
CA GLY A 38 6.98 -2.54 -11.53
C GLY A 38 5.91 -1.47 -11.83
N PRO A 39 4.68 -1.89 -12.18
CA PRO A 39 3.55 -0.97 -12.29
C PRO A 39 3.21 -0.39 -10.91
N VAL A 40 3.50 0.90 -10.74
CA VAL A 40 3.27 1.67 -9.52
C VAL A 40 2.15 2.69 -9.80
N ALA A 41 1.18 2.80 -8.89
CA ALA A 41 0.10 3.77 -9.05
C ALA A 41 0.60 5.19 -8.82
N ASP A 42 0.01 6.18 -9.50
CA ASP A 42 0.24 7.59 -9.19
C ASP A 42 -0.60 8.05 -7.98
N ALA A 43 -0.25 9.22 -7.44
CA ALA A 43 -0.93 9.81 -6.29
C ALA A 43 -2.43 10.02 -6.55
N ARG A 44 -2.79 10.42 -7.77
CA ARG A 44 -4.18 10.70 -8.17
C ARG A 44 -5.03 9.44 -8.11
N THR A 45 -4.55 8.36 -8.71
CA THR A 45 -5.21 7.05 -8.73
C THR A 45 -5.45 6.52 -7.32
N VAL A 46 -4.44 6.65 -6.45
CA VAL A 46 -4.56 6.25 -5.04
C VAL A 46 -5.59 7.12 -4.30
N ALA A 47 -5.57 8.43 -4.52
CA ALA A 47 -6.53 9.35 -3.90
C ALA A 47 -7.97 9.09 -4.37
N GLU A 48 -8.18 8.92 -5.68
CA GLU A 48 -9.50 8.60 -6.24
C GLU A 48 -10.04 7.26 -5.73
N ALA A 49 -9.19 6.23 -5.62
CA ALA A 49 -9.57 4.95 -5.04
C ALA A 49 -10.00 5.08 -3.57
N GLY A 50 -9.22 5.81 -2.77
CA GLY A 50 -9.54 6.08 -1.37
C GLY A 50 -10.84 6.87 -1.21
N TYR A 51 -11.04 7.91 -2.02
CA TYR A 51 -12.24 8.73 -2.00
C TYR A 51 -13.50 7.91 -2.35
N ARG A 52 -13.43 7.08 -3.41
CA ARG A 52 -14.54 6.19 -3.78
C ARG A 52 -14.84 5.15 -2.69
N ALA A 53 -13.80 4.58 -2.08
CA ALA A 53 -13.96 3.60 -1.00
C ALA A 53 -14.61 4.22 0.25
N MET A 54 -14.21 5.45 0.58
CA MET A 54 -14.81 6.23 1.67
C MET A 54 -16.29 6.50 1.42
N LEU A 55 -16.66 6.97 0.23
CA LEU A 55 -18.06 7.19 -0.14
C LEU A 55 -18.88 5.88 -0.13
N ALA A 56 -18.26 4.75 -0.43
CA ALA A 56 -18.89 3.44 -0.38
C ALA A 56 -18.96 2.83 1.04
N GLY A 57 -18.49 3.54 2.07
CA GLY A 57 -18.51 3.04 3.45
C GLY A 57 -17.56 1.86 3.71
N LYS A 58 -16.55 1.63 2.85
CA LYS A 58 -15.60 0.54 3.04
C LYS A 58 -14.65 0.85 4.19
N ARG A 59 -14.48 -0.10 5.11
CA ARG A 59 -13.55 0.06 6.25
C ARG A 59 -12.07 0.02 5.83
N VAL A 60 -11.73 -0.75 4.81
CA VAL A 60 -10.34 -0.92 4.31
C VAL A 60 -10.36 -0.96 2.79
N GLU A 61 -9.49 -0.18 2.14
CA GLU A 61 -9.27 -0.21 0.70
C GLU A 61 -7.79 -0.46 0.40
N VAL A 62 -7.50 -1.57 -0.28
CA VAL A 62 -6.15 -1.90 -0.76
C VAL A 62 -6.07 -1.59 -2.24
N VAL A 63 -5.26 -0.59 -2.60
CA VAL A 63 -5.23 -0.07 -3.98
C VAL A 63 -4.46 -1.01 -4.90
N GLY A 64 -5.11 -1.49 -5.95
CA GLY A 64 -4.53 -2.33 -7.00
C GLY A 64 -4.60 -3.84 -6.70
N LEU A 65 -4.90 -4.63 -7.74
CA LEU A 65 -5.12 -6.07 -7.63
C LEU A 65 -3.88 -6.82 -7.11
N ALA A 66 -2.69 -6.44 -7.59
CA ALA A 66 -1.43 -7.04 -7.14
C ALA A 66 -1.22 -6.85 -5.63
N ASN A 67 -1.46 -5.64 -5.11
CA ASN A 67 -1.33 -5.36 -3.67
C ASN A 67 -2.37 -6.13 -2.85
N ARG A 68 -3.59 -6.27 -3.37
CA ARG A 68 -4.66 -7.04 -2.72
C ARG A 68 -4.32 -8.53 -2.62
N LEU A 69 -3.81 -9.11 -3.71
CA LEU A 69 -3.31 -10.49 -3.73
C LEU A 69 -2.11 -10.69 -2.80
N MET A 70 -1.13 -9.77 -2.82
CA MET A 70 0.01 -9.84 -1.91
C MET A 70 -0.43 -9.77 -0.44
N THR A 71 -1.35 -8.87 -0.09
CA THR A 71 -1.87 -8.74 1.28
C THR A 71 -2.57 -10.02 1.75
N PHE A 72 -3.25 -10.71 0.84
CA PHE A 72 -3.84 -12.01 1.14
C PHE A 72 -2.77 -13.09 1.31
N ALA A 73 -1.81 -13.18 0.39
CA ALA A 73 -0.74 -14.17 0.40
C ALA A 73 0.13 -14.10 1.66
N VAL A 74 0.38 -12.89 2.20
CA VAL A 74 1.14 -12.67 3.44
C VAL A 74 0.57 -13.46 4.63
N ARG A 75 -0.73 -13.78 4.63
CA ARG A 75 -1.36 -14.58 5.69
C ARG A 75 -0.94 -16.05 5.71
N LEU A 76 -0.50 -16.57 4.57
CA LEU A 76 -0.16 -17.99 4.39
C LEU A 76 1.35 -18.26 4.46
N VAL A 77 2.16 -17.20 4.33
CA VAL A 77 3.61 -17.31 4.19
C VAL A 77 4.31 -17.16 5.55
N PRO A 78 5.30 -18.01 5.88
CA PRO A 78 6.06 -17.88 7.11
C PRO A 78 6.77 -16.52 7.25
N ARG A 79 6.74 -15.94 8.45
CA ARG A 79 7.32 -14.61 8.76
C ARG A 79 8.79 -14.48 8.35
N ARG A 80 9.58 -15.55 8.50
CA ARG A 80 11.01 -15.57 8.10
C ARG A 80 11.20 -15.35 6.59
N PHE A 81 10.30 -15.89 5.77
CA PHE A 81 10.36 -15.71 4.32
C PHE A 81 9.92 -14.29 3.94
N LEU A 82 8.84 -13.79 4.54
CA LEU A 82 8.37 -12.42 4.35
C LEU A 82 9.46 -11.38 4.64
N ALA A 83 10.21 -11.54 5.75
CA ALA A 83 11.32 -10.67 6.09
C ALA A 83 12.43 -10.68 5.02
N ARG A 84 12.76 -11.84 4.44
CA ARG A 84 13.74 -11.93 3.34
C ARG A 84 13.23 -11.26 2.06
N VAL A 85 11.95 -11.43 1.73
CA VAL A 85 11.33 -10.79 0.55
C VAL A 85 11.34 -9.27 0.73
N SER A 86 10.90 -8.78 1.89
CA SER A 86 10.91 -7.35 2.21
C SER A 86 12.33 -6.76 2.09
N ARG A 87 13.35 -7.42 2.67
CA ARG A 87 14.75 -6.99 2.52
C ARG A 87 15.19 -6.92 1.06
N ARG A 88 14.78 -7.87 0.21
CA ARG A 88 15.12 -7.88 -1.22
C ARG A 88 14.36 -6.83 -2.03
N ALA A 89 13.14 -6.48 -1.61
CA ALA A 89 12.28 -5.53 -2.30
C ALA A 89 12.70 -4.07 -2.00
N TYR A 90 12.97 -3.77 -0.73
CA TYR A 90 13.39 -2.44 -0.26
C TYR A 90 14.91 -2.26 -0.18
N GLY A 91 15.69 -3.33 -0.32
CA GLY A 91 17.12 -3.23 -0.49
C GLY A 91 17.44 -2.38 -1.71
N GLN A 92 18.27 -1.35 -1.52
CA GLN A 92 18.77 -0.55 -2.63
C GLN A 92 19.60 -1.45 -3.54
N SER A 93 19.42 -1.35 -4.85
CA SER A 93 20.32 -2.03 -5.77
C SER A 93 21.69 -1.34 -5.65
N PRO A 94 22.80 -2.08 -5.48
CA PRO A 94 24.11 -1.48 -5.65
C PRO A 94 24.19 -0.97 -7.09
N GLU A 95 24.69 0.26 -7.23
CA GLU A 95 24.96 0.98 -8.47
C GLU A 95 23.74 1.54 -9.24
N ALA A 96 23.59 2.86 -9.10
CA ALA A 96 23.26 3.77 -10.20
C ALA A 96 24.25 4.95 -10.12
#